data_AF-A0A897NQ56-F1
#
_entry.id   AF-A0A897NQ56-F1
#
_cell.length_a   1.000
_cell.length_b   1.000
_cell.length_c   1.000
_cell.angle_alpha   90.00
_cell.angle_beta   90.00
_cell.angle_gamma   90.00
#
_symmetry.space_group_name_H-M   'P 1'
#
loop_
_entity.id
_entity.type
_entity.pdbx_description
1 polymer ?
#
loop_
_entity_poly.entity_id
_entity_poly.type
_entity_poly.pdbx_seq_one_letter_code
_entity_poly.pdbx_strand_id
1 'polypeptide(L)'
;MSQDSSGGEPQFHSQTPEDGRLADRPYAIYRCRDCRNVVLSMQDCDGGMTCHGEPMERVEETAMDVKPPDIREVLLDAFGLPKAGLDICLCVIGGGPLSPAEVAAELDYDESTVRTYLNELVDLGLLEKSQLNREGGGFVSVYHSVDLDEMRRETLTGFYIWAGEAASLIEEANLTKAEYLDADHDERLDTVFWERFTDGRDK
;
A
#
# COMPACT_ATOMS: atom_id res chain seq x y z
N MET A 1 -9.70 -18.67 -43.49
CA MET A 1 -9.68 -19.23 -42.12
C MET A 1 -9.19 -18.13 -41.23
N SER A 2 -10.15 -17.45 -40.60
CA SER A 2 -9.97 -16.28 -39.75
C SER A 2 -9.72 -16.75 -38.32
N GLN A 3 -8.67 -16.27 -37.66
CA GLN A 3 -8.64 -16.13 -36.20
C GLN A 3 -7.81 -14.89 -35.86
N ASP A 4 -8.53 -13.82 -35.51
CA ASP A 4 -8.01 -12.62 -34.86
C ASP A 4 -7.44 -12.99 -33.49
N SER A 5 -6.22 -12.53 -33.23
CA SER A 5 -5.63 -12.54 -31.88
C SER A 5 -5.86 -11.17 -31.25
N SER A 6 -6.97 -11.04 -30.53
CA SER A 6 -7.24 -9.89 -29.67
C SER A 6 -6.50 -10.09 -28.35
N GLY A 7 -5.32 -9.47 -28.24
CA GLY A 7 -4.65 -9.25 -26.96
C GLY A 7 -5.45 -8.24 -26.15
N GLY A 8 -6.07 -8.70 -25.06
CA GLY A 8 -6.68 -7.82 -24.08
C GLY A 8 -5.62 -7.32 -23.11
N GLU A 9 -5.23 -6.05 -23.23
CA GLU A 9 -4.55 -5.35 -22.15
C GLU A 9 -5.49 -5.27 -20.93
N PRO A 10 -5.00 -5.47 -19.69
CA PRO A 10 -5.83 -5.21 -18.52
C PRO A 10 -6.04 -3.69 -18.39
N GLN A 11 -7.19 -3.21 -18.85
CA GLN A 11 -7.63 -1.84 -18.60
C GLN A 11 -7.93 -1.68 -17.11
N PHE A 12 -7.04 -0.96 -16.41
CA PHE A 12 -7.29 -0.48 -15.05
C PHE A 12 -8.37 0.60 -15.12
N HIS A 13 -9.63 0.19 -15.12
CA HIS A 13 -10.75 1.12 -15.04
C HIS A 13 -10.86 1.65 -13.62
N SER A 14 -10.44 2.90 -13.42
CA SER A 14 -10.80 3.72 -12.27
C SER A 14 -12.28 4.08 -12.36
N GLN A 15 -13.16 3.12 -12.04
CA GLN A 15 -14.55 3.43 -11.75
C GLN A 15 -14.59 4.07 -10.36
N THR A 16 -14.84 5.37 -10.31
CA THR A 16 -15.26 6.03 -9.07
C THR A 16 -16.61 5.42 -8.69
N PRO A 17 -16.74 4.72 -7.55
CA PRO A 17 -18.02 4.14 -7.16
C PRO A 17 -19.00 5.29 -6.90
N GLU A 18 -19.96 5.44 -7.81
CA GLU A 18 -21.21 6.14 -7.56
C GLU A 18 -22.03 5.29 -6.58
N ASP A 19 -22.55 5.93 -5.54
CA ASP A 19 -23.18 5.38 -4.33
C ASP A 19 -22.24 4.87 -3.22
N GLY A 20 -22.37 5.48 -2.04
CA GLY A 20 -21.59 5.21 -0.82
C GLY A 20 -21.83 3.85 -0.16
N ARG A 21 -22.28 2.84 -0.91
CA ARG A 21 -22.51 1.48 -0.41
C ARG A 21 -21.18 0.72 -0.40
N LEU A 22 -20.84 0.13 0.74
CA LEU A 22 -19.65 -0.72 0.87
C LEU A 22 -19.86 -2.09 0.19
N ALA A 23 -21.11 -2.47 -0.07
CA ALA A 23 -21.51 -3.71 -0.73
C ALA A 23 -20.87 -3.89 -2.12
N ASP A 24 -20.74 -2.79 -2.87
CA ASP A 24 -20.31 -2.79 -4.28
C ASP A 24 -18.80 -2.62 -4.44
N ARG A 25 -18.05 -2.57 -3.33
CA ARG A 25 -16.59 -2.43 -3.32
C ARG A 25 -15.92 -3.77 -3.62
N PRO A 26 -14.70 -3.76 -4.19
CA PRO A 26 -13.92 -4.98 -4.43
C PRO A 26 -13.35 -5.61 -3.14
N TYR A 27 -13.82 -5.17 -1.97
CA TYR A 27 -13.44 -5.62 -0.64
C TYR A 27 -14.68 -5.62 0.26
N ALA A 28 -14.64 -6.41 1.32
CA ALA A 28 -15.67 -6.49 2.33
C ALA A 28 -15.10 -6.14 3.71
N ILE A 29 -15.94 -5.51 4.54
CA ILE A 29 -15.64 -5.23 5.94
C ILE A 29 -16.64 -6.01 6.80
N TYR A 30 -16.15 -6.73 7.80
CA TYR A 30 -16.95 -7.49 8.75
C TYR A 30 -16.73 -6.99 10.17
N ARG A 31 -17.79 -6.95 10.97
CA ARG A 31 -17.78 -6.54 12.38
C ARG A 31 -18.32 -7.65 13.27
N CYS A 32 -17.64 -7.90 14.39
CA CYS A 32 -18.17 -8.78 15.43
C CYS A 32 -19.25 -8.04 16.22
N ARG A 33 -20.34 -8.74 16.58
CA ARG A 33 -21.43 -8.17 17.40
C ARG A 33 -21.11 -8.14 18.89
N ASP A 34 -20.18 -8.99 19.33
CA ASP A 34 -19.86 -9.19 20.75
C ASP A 34 -18.59 -8.47 21.20
N CYS A 35 -17.68 -8.15 20.27
CA CYS A 35 -16.44 -7.44 20.57
C CYS A 35 -16.12 -6.39 19.50
N ARG A 36 -15.03 -5.65 19.71
CA ARG A 36 -14.58 -4.57 18.81
C ARG A 36 -13.83 -5.05 17.56
N ASN A 37 -13.82 -6.37 17.30
CA ASN A 37 -13.10 -6.92 16.15
C ASN A 37 -13.74 -6.47 14.83
N VAL A 38 -12.92 -5.90 13.95
CA VAL A 38 -13.26 -5.52 12.59
C VAL A 38 -12.26 -6.16 11.66
N VAL A 39 -12.75 -6.77 10.59
CA VAL A 39 -11.92 -7.49 9.63
C VAL A 39 -12.19 -6.94 8.25
N LEU A 40 -11.13 -6.60 7.52
CA LEU A 40 -11.19 -6.26 6.11
C LEU A 40 -10.71 -7.45 5.28
N SER A 41 -11.43 -7.76 4.21
CA SER A 41 -11.11 -8.84 3.27
C SER A 41 -11.17 -8.32 1.84
N MET A 42 -10.20 -8.70 1.00
CA MET A 42 -10.22 -8.45 -0.46
C MET A 42 -11.08 -9.47 -1.22
N GLN A 43 -11.71 -10.39 -0.51
CA GLN A 43 -12.57 -11.41 -1.07
C GLN A 43 -13.88 -11.41 -0.30
N ASP A 44 -14.99 -11.55 -1.03
CA ASP A 44 -16.24 -11.88 -0.38
C ASP A 44 -16.14 -13.33 0.10
N CYS A 45 -16.15 -13.53 1.40
CA CYS A 45 -16.01 -14.85 1.98
C CYS A 45 -17.39 -15.51 2.02
N ASP A 46 -17.61 -16.52 1.16
CA ASP A 46 -18.80 -17.36 1.22
C ASP A 46 -18.88 -18.03 2.60
N GLY A 47 -19.93 -17.69 3.37
CA GLY A 47 -20.10 -18.11 4.77
C GLY A 47 -19.67 -17.08 5.82
N GLY A 48 -19.07 -15.96 5.39
CA GLY A 48 -18.63 -14.84 6.23
C GLY A 48 -17.36 -15.10 7.04
N MET A 49 -16.82 -14.04 7.63
CA MET A 49 -15.76 -14.14 8.64
C MET A 49 -16.37 -14.61 9.97
N THR A 50 -15.60 -15.30 10.81
CA THR A 50 -16.09 -15.78 12.13
C THR A 50 -15.31 -15.17 13.29
N CYS A 51 -16.02 -14.90 14.38
CA CYS A 51 -15.45 -14.44 15.64
C CYS A 51 -16.23 -15.08 16.79
N HIS A 52 -15.54 -15.63 17.80
CA HIS A 52 -16.15 -16.43 18.88
C HIS A 52 -16.96 -17.66 18.39
N GLY A 53 -16.67 -18.15 17.20
CA GLY A 53 -17.39 -19.28 16.59
C GLY A 53 -18.69 -18.89 15.88
N GLU A 54 -19.08 -17.61 15.90
CA GLU A 54 -20.27 -17.10 15.22
C GLU A 54 -19.88 -16.26 13.98
N PRO A 55 -20.72 -16.21 12.94
CA PRO A 55 -20.48 -15.39 11.77
C PRO A 55 -20.54 -13.90 12.14
N MET A 56 -19.55 -13.16 11.66
CA MET A 56 -19.48 -11.71 11.75
C MET A 56 -20.47 -11.07 10.78
N GLU A 57 -20.93 -9.87 11.15
CA GLU A 57 -21.85 -9.09 10.32
C GLU A 57 -21.09 -8.30 9.27
N ARG A 58 -21.53 -8.40 8.00
CA ARG A 58 -20.98 -7.57 6.92
C ARG A 58 -21.45 -6.13 7.11
N VAL A 59 -20.51 -5.20 6.97
CA VAL A 59 -20.79 -3.77 7.03
C VAL A 59 -21.18 -3.28 5.64
N GLU A 60 -22.42 -2.87 5.49
CA GLU A 60 -22.99 -2.41 4.21
C GLU A 60 -22.83 -0.90 4.02
N GLU A 61 -22.85 -0.13 5.12
CA GLU A 61 -22.85 1.34 5.12
C GLU A 61 -22.06 1.88 6.32
N THR A 62 -21.44 3.05 6.14
CA THR A 62 -20.75 3.79 7.21
C THR A 62 -21.25 5.22 7.29
N ALA A 63 -21.44 5.72 8.51
CA ALA A 63 -21.85 7.11 8.73
C ALA A 63 -20.76 8.15 8.44
N MET A 64 -19.49 7.70 8.38
CA MET A 64 -18.35 8.54 8.07
C MET A 64 -17.98 8.36 6.59
N ASP A 65 -17.90 9.48 5.86
CA ASP A 65 -17.39 9.50 4.49
C ASP A 65 -15.85 9.46 4.50
N VAL A 66 -15.29 8.53 3.73
CA VAL A 66 -13.84 8.40 3.54
C VAL A 66 -13.52 8.69 2.09
N LYS A 67 -12.64 9.67 1.86
CA LYS A 67 -12.10 9.93 0.52
C LYS A 67 -11.18 8.74 0.15
N PRO A 68 -11.45 8.01 -0.96
CA PRO A 68 -10.57 6.94 -1.39
C PRO A 68 -9.21 7.51 -1.79
N PRO A 69 -8.09 6.84 -1.45
CA PRO A 69 -6.79 7.25 -1.94
C PRO A 69 -6.67 6.93 -3.44
N ASP A 70 -5.86 7.73 -4.15
CA ASP A 70 -5.38 7.33 -5.48
C ASP A 70 -4.11 6.46 -5.37
N ILE A 71 -3.72 5.82 -6.48
CA ILE A 71 -2.57 4.91 -6.49
C ILE A 71 -1.25 5.61 -6.18
N ARG A 72 -1.12 6.90 -6.52
CA ARG A 72 0.08 7.68 -6.23
C ARG A 72 0.16 7.96 -4.73
N GLU A 73 -0.95 8.35 -4.09
CA GLU A 73 -1.02 8.52 -2.64
C GLU A 73 -0.61 7.23 -1.91
N VAL A 74 -1.12 6.06 -2.34
CA VAL A 74 -0.71 4.77 -1.75
C VAL A 74 0.78 4.50 -1.91
N LEU A 75 1.34 4.70 -3.11
CA LEU A 75 2.76 4.43 -3.37
C LEU A 75 3.70 5.39 -2.65
N LEU A 76 3.29 6.66 -2.47
CA LEU A 76 4.07 7.65 -1.73
C LEU A 76 3.97 7.43 -0.21
N ASP A 77 2.77 7.25 0.33
CA ASP A 77 2.53 7.29 1.78
C ASP A 77 2.74 5.93 2.45
N ALA A 78 2.34 4.82 1.81
CA ALA A 78 2.47 3.49 2.39
C ALA A 78 3.87 2.89 2.18
N PHE A 79 4.51 3.22 1.05
CA PHE A 79 5.83 2.70 0.71
C PHE A 79 6.96 3.73 0.87
N GLY A 80 6.63 4.98 1.23
CA GLY A 80 7.62 6.03 1.46
C GLY A 80 8.41 6.45 0.21
N LEU A 81 7.98 6.01 -0.98
CA LEU A 81 8.72 6.21 -2.22
C LEU A 81 8.40 7.58 -2.80
N PRO A 82 9.36 8.50 -2.97
CA PRO A 82 9.11 9.75 -3.67
C PRO A 82 8.85 9.50 -5.16
N LYS A 83 8.32 10.50 -5.88
CA LYS A 83 8.00 10.40 -7.32
C LYS A 83 9.15 9.79 -8.15
N ALA A 84 10.39 10.19 -7.89
CA ALA A 84 11.56 9.66 -8.60
C ALA A 84 11.72 8.13 -8.41
N GLY A 85 11.52 7.62 -7.19
CA GLY A 85 11.55 6.19 -6.91
C GLY A 85 10.42 5.44 -7.63
N LEU A 86 9.24 6.04 -7.74
CA LEU A 86 8.12 5.46 -8.50
C LEU A 86 8.42 5.41 -10.01
N ASP A 87 8.90 6.52 -10.58
CA ASP A 87 9.24 6.61 -12.00
C ASP A 87 10.32 5.55 -12.36
N ILE A 88 11.31 5.35 -11.48
CA ILE A 88 12.36 4.32 -11.59
C ILE A 88 11.78 2.90 -11.51
N CYS A 89 10.89 2.62 -10.55
CA CYS A 89 10.25 1.31 -10.41
C CYS A 89 9.47 0.93 -11.69
N LEU A 90 8.64 1.85 -12.19
CA LEU A 90 7.84 1.64 -13.40
C LEU A 90 8.72 1.46 -14.65
N CYS A 91 9.84 2.16 -14.74
CA CYS A 91 10.80 2.02 -15.83
C CYS A 91 11.37 0.59 -15.89
N VAL A 92 11.81 0.04 -14.76
CA VAL A 92 12.36 -1.33 -14.70
C VAL A 92 11.29 -2.38 -14.98
N ILE A 93 10.07 -2.20 -14.48
CA ILE A 93 8.95 -3.12 -14.76
C ILE A 93 8.61 -3.16 -16.25
N GLY A 94 8.61 -2.01 -16.94
CA GLY A 94 8.29 -1.93 -18.37
C GLY A 94 9.46 -2.30 -19.30
N GLY A 95 10.70 -2.05 -18.88
CA GLY A 95 11.90 -2.20 -19.71
C GLY A 95 12.64 -3.54 -19.57
N GLY A 96 12.31 -4.35 -18.56
CA GLY A 96 13.03 -5.59 -18.26
C GLY A 96 14.30 -5.35 -17.44
N PRO A 97 15.30 -6.26 -17.48
CA PRO A 97 16.52 -6.09 -16.69
C PRO A 97 17.31 -4.86 -17.15
N LEU A 98 17.35 -3.80 -16.35
CA LEU A 98 18.03 -2.55 -16.66
C LEU A 98 19.16 -2.25 -15.66
N SER A 99 20.27 -1.72 -16.14
CA SER A 99 21.34 -1.17 -15.31
C SER A 99 21.00 0.26 -14.85
N PRO A 100 21.64 0.78 -13.78
CA PRO A 100 21.42 2.15 -13.32
C PRO A 100 21.66 3.21 -14.41
N ALA A 101 22.63 2.98 -15.30
CA ALA A 101 22.93 3.89 -16.39
C ALA A 101 21.83 3.92 -17.47
N GLU A 102 21.21 2.76 -17.75
CA GLU A 102 20.09 2.67 -18.71
C GLU A 102 18.85 3.36 -18.15
N VAL A 103 18.51 3.13 -16.88
CA VAL A 103 17.37 3.80 -16.22
C VAL A 103 17.61 5.31 -16.13
N ALA A 104 18.83 5.74 -15.79
CA ALA A 104 19.19 7.16 -15.75
C ALA A 104 19.04 7.85 -17.11
N ALA A 105 19.45 7.18 -18.19
CA ALA A 105 19.31 7.70 -19.54
C ALA A 105 17.83 7.76 -19.99
N GLU A 106 17.03 6.76 -19.64
CA GLU A 106 15.61 6.69 -20.01
C GLU A 106 14.76 7.75 -19.29
N LEU A 107 15.05 8.01 -18.01
CA LEU A 107 14.26 8.91 -17.15
C LEU A 107 14.84 10.33 -17.03
N ASP A 108 15.98 10.60 -17.65
CA ASP A 108 16.73 11.86 -17.51
C ASP A 108 17.01 12.21 -16.03
N TYR A 109 17.46 11.20 -15.27
CA TYR A 109 17.85 11.32 -13.86
C TYR A 109 19.35 11.14 -13.69
N ASP A 110 19.88 11.70 -12.59
CA ASP A 110 21.26 11.44 -12.20
C ASP A 110 21.44 9.96 -11.81
N GLU A 111 22.50 9.34 -12.33
CA GLU A 111 22.78 7.91 -12.12
C GLU A 111 22.96 7.56 -10.63
N SER A 112 23.46 8.49 -9.81
CA SER A 112 23.60 8.25 -8.37
C SER A 112 22.25 8.24 -7.67
N THR A 113 21.33 9.14 -8.05
CA THR A 113 19.94 9.13 -7.58
C THR A 113 19.24 7.84 -7.98
N VAL A 114 19.40 7.43 -9.24
CA VAL A 114 18.83 6.18 -9.74
C VAL A 114 19.37 4.98 -8.97
N ARG A 115 20.69 4.91 -8.75
CA ARG A 115 21.30 3.82 -7.99
C ARG A 115 20.78 3.74 -6.56
N THR A 116 20.58 4.88 -5.89
CA THR A 116 20.01 4.92 -4.53
C THR A 116 18.62 4.31 -4.52
N TYR A 117 17.71 4.82 -5.35
CA TYR A 117 16.34 4.30 -5.40
C TYR A 117 16.25 2.86 -5.88
N LEU A 118 17.09 2.42 -6.82
CA LEU A 118 17.12 1.02 -7.24
C LEU A 118 17.51 0.08 -6.09
N ASN A 119 18.40 0.49 -5.19
CA ASN A 119 18.71 -0.33 -4.01
C ASN A 119 17.58 -0.26 -2.97
N GLU A 120 16.98 0.92 -2.73
CA GLU A 120 15.82 1.04 -1.84
C GLU A 120 14.65 0.18 -2.33
N LEU A 121 14.38 0.15 -3.63
CA LEU A 121 13.34 -0.69 -4.24
C LEU A 121 13.66 -2.19 -4.12
N VAL A 122 14.93 -2.57 -4.08
CA VAL A 122 15.32 -3.96 -3.78
C VAL A 122 15.10 -4.27 -2.30
N ASP A 123 15.44 -3.35 -1.40
CA ASP A 123 15.23 -3.51 0.03
C ASP A 123 13.73 -3.59 0.39
N LEU A 124 12.89 -2.88 -0.37
CA LEU A 124 11.43 -2.93 -0.28
C LEU A 124 10.82 -4.20 -0.93
N GLY A 125 11.62 -5.01 -1.62
CA GLY A 125 11.15 -6.22 -2.31
C GLY A 125 10.33 -5.95 -3.58
N LEU A 126 10.44 -4.74 -4.16
CA LEU A 126 9.77 -4.38 -5.41
C LEU A 126 10.60 -4.70 -6.65
N LEU A 127 11.93 -4.77 -6.50
CA LEU A 127 12.87 -5.15 -7.55
C LEU A 127 13.84 -6.22 -7.05
N GLU A 128 14.44 -6.95 -7.97
CA GLU A 128 15.55 -7.85 -7.72
C GLU A 128 16.82 -7.35 -8.41
N LYS A 129 17.98 -7.66 -7.81
CA LYS A 129 19.29 -7.29 -8.32
C LYS A 129 20.07 -8.52 -8.73
N SER A 130 20.53 -8.56 -9.97
CA SER A 130 21.39 -9.62 -10.50
C SER A 130 22.62 -9.04 -11.22
N GLN A 131 23.59 -9.89 -11.51
CA GLN A 131 24.79 -9.52 -12.27
C GLN A 131 24.80 -10.20 -13.63
N LEU A 132 24.97 -9.42 -14.69
CA LEU A 132 25.14 -9.93 -16.05
C LEU A 132 26.58 -9.75 -16.52
N ASN A 133 27.10 -10.76 -17.21
CA ASN A 133 28.41 -10.71 -17.84
C ASN A 133 28.37 -9.81 -19.07
N ARG A 134 29.37 -8.93 -19.22
CA ARG A 134 29.54 -8.12 -20.42
C ARG A 134 30.34 -8.88 -21.48
N GLU A 135 30.03 -8.65 -22.76
CA GLU A 135 30.74 -9.25 -23.90
C GLU A 135 32.24 -8.92 -23.92
N GLY A 136 32.63 -7.74 -23.40
CA GLY A 136 34.02 -7.30 -23.26
C GLY A 136 34.73 -7.75 -21.98
N GLY A 137 34.11 -8.60 -21.16
CA GLY A 137 34.58 -8.98 -19.83
C GLY A 137 34.09 -8.03 -18.72
N GLY A 138 34.02 -8.56 -17.49
CA GLY A 138 33.44 -7.88 -16.33
C GLY A 138 31.93 -8.14 -16.17
N PHE A 139 31.36 -7.58 -15.10
CA PHE A 139 29.95 -7.74 -14.75
C PHE A 139 29.26 -6.37 -14.60
N VAL A 140 27.97 -6.33 -14.89
CA VAL A 140 27.10 -5.18 -14.63
C VAL A 140 25.97 -5.61 -13.72
N SER A 141 25.68 -4.80 -12.70
CA SER A 141 24.46 -4.98 -11.91
C SER A 141 23.26 -4.51 -12.73
N VAL A 142 22.29 -5.39 -12.89
CA VAL A 142 20.99 -5.07 -13.48
C VAL A 142 19.91 -5.31 -12.45
N TYR A 143 18.80 -4.61 -12.64
CA TYR A 143 17.64 -4.65 -11.79
C TYR A 143 16.47 -5.11 -12.63
N HIS A 144 15.67 -6.03 -12.12
CA HIS A 144 14.48 -6.54 -12.79
C HIS A 144 13.29 -6.51 -11.85
N SER A 145 12.09 -6.50 -12.42
CA SER A 145 10.88 -6.70 -11.65
C SER A 145 10.92 -8.09 -11.00
N VAL A 146 10.45 -8.16 -9.76
CA VAL A 146 10.02 -9.43 -9.15
C VAL A 146 8.91 -10.04 -10.01
N ASP A 147 8.73 -11.36 -9.94
CA ASP A 147 7.56 -12.02 -10.52
C ASP A 147 6.27 -11.29 -10.12
N LEU A 148 5.38 -11.05 -11.08
CA LEU A 148 4.21 -10.20 -10.87
C LEU A 148 3.26 -10.77 -9.80
N ASP A 149 3.12 -12.08 -9.69
CA ASP A 149 2.25 -12.70 -8.68
C ASP A 149 2.88 -12.59 -7.30
N GLU A 150 4.20 -12.74 -7.20
CA GLU A 150 4.95 -12.51 -5.97
C GLU A 150 4.91 -11.04 -5.53
N MET A 151 5.22 -10.11 -6.43
CA MET A 151 5.11 -8.67 -6.20
C MET A 151 3.71 -8.28 -5.72
N ARG A 152 2.67 -8.81 -6.35
CA ARG A 152 1.28 -8.55 -5.97
C ARG A 152 0.98 -9.02 -4.54
N ARG A 153 1.46 -10.21 -4.14
CA ARG A 153 1.23 -10.75 -2.79
C ARG A 153 1.98 -9.96 -1.73
N GLU A 154 3.26 -9.67 -1.96
CA GLU A 154 4.11 -8.96 -0.99
C GLU A 154 3.70 -7.50 -0.85
N THR A 155 3.43 -6.81 -1.96
CA THR A 155 2.96 -5.41 -1.94
C THR A 155 1.65 -5.26 -1.18
N LEU A 156 0.69 -6.17 -1.41
CA LEU A 156 -0.60 -6.14 -0.69
C LEU A 156 -0.42 -6.44 0.80
N THR A 157 0.46 -7.37 1.16
CA THR A 157 0.77 -7.69 2.55
C THR A 157 1.44 -6.51 3.25
N GLY A 158 2.44 -5.88 2.62
CA GLY A 158 3.09 -4.67 3.12
C GLY A 158 2.10 -3.52 3.33
N PHE A 159 1.18 -3.32 2.40
CA PHE A 159 0.11 -2.33 2.55
C PHE A 159 -0.79 -2.63 3.77
N TYR A 160 -1.14 -3.90 4.02
CA TYR A 160 -1.94 -4.25 5.19
C TYR A 160 -1.21 -4.06 6.52
N ILE A 161 0.10 -4.26 6.55
CA ILE A 161 0.92 -3.91 7.72
C ILE A 161 0.82 -2.41 7.98
N TRP A 162 1.08 -1.59 6.97
CA TRP A 162 0.96 -0.13 7.08
C TRP A 162 -0.45 0.31 7.51
N ALA A 163 -1.50 -0.27 6.92
CA ALA A 163 -2.88 0.04 7.27
C ALA A 163 -3.22 -0.36 8.71
N GLY A 164 -2.67 -1.48 9.20
CA GLY A 164 -2.82 -1.92 10.59
C GLY A 164 -2.12 -0.99 11.58
N GLU A 165 -0.92 -0.52 11.26
CA GLU A 165 -0.20 0.49 12.05
C GLU A 165 -0.99 1.81 12.10
N ALA A 166 -1.47 2.29 10.94
CA ALA A 166 -2.30 3.50 10.87
C ALA A 166 -3.62 3.35 11.66
N ALA A 167 -4.28 2.19 11.57
CA ALA A 167 -5.50 1.92 12.33
C ALA A 167 -5.24 1.87 13.85
N SER A 168 -4.07 1.36 14.27
CA SER A 168 -3.67 1.33 15.67
C SER A 168 -3.47 2.74 16.24
N LEU A 169 -2.90 3.67 15.46
CA LEU A 169 -2.81 5.08 15.83
C LEU A 169 -4.19 5.73 16.01
N ILE A 170 -5.16 5.39 15.16
CA ILE A 170 -6.55 5.88 15.28
C ILE A 170 -7.21 5.35 16.56
N GLU A 171 -7.02 4.07 16.88
CA GLU A 171 -7.56 3.48 18.11
C GLU A 171 -6.93 4.13 19.35
N GLU A 172 -5.61 4.33 19.37
CA GLU A 172 -4.94 5.05 20.47
C GLU A 172 -5.49 6.47 20.63
N ALA A 173 -5.72 7.17 19.51
CA ALA A 173 -6.33 8.50 19.49
C ALA A 173 -7.73 8.51 20.10
N ASN A 174 -8.56 7.51 19.76
CA ASN A 174 -9.90 7.36 20.31
C ASN A 174 -9.89 7.05 21.81
N LEU A 175 -8.99 6.18 22.27
CA LEU A 175 -8.82 5.86 23.69
C LEU A 175 -8.36 7.09 24.49
N THR A 176 -7.39 7.84 23.98
CA THR A 176 -6.92 9.10 24.60
C THR A 176 -8.07 10.10 24.77
N LYS A 177 -8.94 10.21 23.75
CA LYS A 177 -10.12 11.07 23.81
C LYS A 177 -11.14 10.58 24.85
N ALA A 178 -11.32 9.27 24.99
CA ALA A 178 -12.22 8.70 25.99
C ALA A 178 -11.70 8.96 27.42
N GLU A 179 -10.41 8.73 27.66
CA GLU A 179 -9.75 9.04 28.94
C GLU A 179 -9.90 10.51 29.32
N TYR A 180 -9.72 11.42 28.36
CA TYR A 180 -9.91 12.85 28.59
C TYR A 180 -11.35 13.23 28.96
N LEU A 181 -12.36 12.58 28.37
CA LEU A 181 -13.77 12.86 28.68
C LEU A 181 -14.20 12.29 30.04
N ASP A 182 -13.56 11.22 30.49
CA ASP A 182 -13.83 10.57 31.78
C ASP A 182 -13.10 11.25 32.95
N ALA A 183 -12.08 12.06 32.68
CA ALA A 183 -11.27 12.77 33.68
C ALA A 183 -11.56 14.29 33.70
N ASP A 184 -11.48 14.90 34.88
CA ASP A 184 -11.64 16.35 35.05
C ASP A 184 -10.32 17.05 34.69
N HIS A 185 -10.11 17.30 33.39
CA HIS A 185 -8.91 17.93 32.87
C HIS A 185 -9.03 19.47 32.78
N ASP A 186 -8.03 20.16 33.33
CA ASP A 186 -7.90 21.63 33.25
C ASP A 186 -7.29 22.10 31.90
N GLU A 187 -6.58 21.21 31.21
CA GLU A 187 -5.95 21.47 29.90
C GLU A 187 -6.88 21.13 28.74
N ARG A 188 -6.69 21.77 27.59
CA ARG A 188 -7.53 21.52 26.41
C ARG A 188 -7.14 20.22 25.69
N LEU A 189 -8.14 19.47 25.22
CA LEU A 189 -7.99 18.21 24.49
C LEU A 189 -7.01 18.29 23.30
N ASP A 190 -6.97 19.41 22.58
CA ASP A 190 -6.06 19.57 21.44
C ASP A 190 -4.59 19.56 21.85
N THR A 191 -4.24 20.14 22.99
CA THR A 191 -2.87 20.13 23.52
C THR A 191 -2.47 18.72 23.96
N VAL A 192 -3.30 18.05 24.76
CA VAL A 192 -3.05 16.69 25.26
C VAL A 192 -2.93 15.69 24.12
N PHE A 193 -3.79 15.83 23.10
CA PHE A 193 -3.77 14.98 21.91
C PHE A 193 -2.44 15.11 21.16
N TRP A 194 -2.05 16.32 20.76
CA TRP A 194 -0.84 16.49 19.95
C TRP A 194 0.43 16.18 20.73
N GLU A 195 0.55 16.54 22.00
CA GLU A 195 1.73 16.20 22.82
C GLU A 195 1.99 14.68 22.85
N ARG A 196 0.92 13.87 23.00
CA ARG A 196 1.03 12.41 23.03
C ARG A 196 1.47 11.80 21.69
N PHE A 197 1.08 12.41 20.57
CA PHE A 197 1.42 11.91 19.23
C PHE A 197 2.67 12.56 18.61
N THR A 198 3.20 13.66 19.17
CA THR A 198 4.46 14.27 18.70
C THR A 198 5.71 13.64 19.31
N ASP A 199 5.64 13.10 20.53
CA ASP A 199 6.80 12.52 21.23
C ASP A 199 7.28 11.17 20.64
N GLY A 200 6.52 10.56 19.72
CA GLY A 200 6.86 9.29 19.07
C GLY A 200 7.71 9.39 17.81
N ARG A 201 8.02 10.59 17.30
CA ARG A 201 8.70 10.79 15.99
C ARG A 201 10.22 11.00 16.05
N ASP A 202 10.83 10.94 17.23
CA ASP A 202 12.27 11.20 17.44
C ASP A 202 13.10 9.97 17.85
N LYS A 203 12.73 8.75 17.43
CA LYS A 203 13.60 7.56 17.61
C LYS A 203 13.74 6.71 16.37
#